data_AF-A0A414DFQ4-F1
#
_entry.id   AF-A0A414DFQ4-F1
#
_cell.length_a   1.000
_cell.length_b   1.000
_cell.length_c   1.000
_cell.angle_alpha   90.00
_cell.angle_beta   90.00
_cell.angle_gamma   90.00
#
_symmetry.space_group_name_H-M   'P 1'
#
loop_
_entity.id
_entity.type
_entity.pdbx_description
1 polymer ?
#
loop_
_entity_poly.entity_id
_entity_poly.type
_entity_poly.pdbx_seq_one_letter_code
_entity_poly.pdbx_strand_id
1 'polypeptide(L)'
;MSNGPIVRRISFDIHGEFITQLAREWFYTGEKSHEKVIEILMDSMTGTDTPEAQIRRYAEDILLGRAALKGSTAAGTYHLETYEPGEEEQMPQSMNIWKEVERRKKAEKDLRRMIERWDVAMDHISESAQREIRKKLGEETAEDRQQDALDSFTKRMMDEENHTTEDYGWLEPDGTFHGAEWGAHQEWAQNYMSEKFPEEAMNGDIDLQTKCNVGLIGVGDWLVERGWVLLHNPSRGIAFPTKNPVKEYTKAQKEFLYDYYMERDCKKEANAIWQEDE
;
A
#
# COMPACT_ATOMS: atom_id res chain seq x y z
N MET A 1 -13.06 -82.90 -32.10
CA MET A 1 -12.56 -82.36 -30.82
C MET A 1 -12.91 -80.89 -30.79
N SER A 2 -13.88 -80.49 -29.97
CA SER A 2 -14.39 -79.11 -29.91
C SER A 2 -13.45 -78.27 -29.06
N ASN A 3 -12.73 -77.33 -29.68
CA ASN A 3 -12.09 -76.24 -28.95
C ASN A 3 -13.17 -75.22 -28.60
N GLY A 4 -13.66 -75.28 -27.35
CA GLY A 4 -14.55 -74.26 -26.81
C GLY A 4 -13.89 -72.87 -26.81
N PRO A 5 -14.68 -71.79 -26.86
CA PRO A 5 -14.14 -70.44 -26.97
C PRO A 5 -13.32 -70.07 -25.74
N ILE A 6 -12.12 -69.51 -25.97
CA ILE A 6 -11.25 -68.98 -24.91
C ILE A 6 -11.90 -67.71 -24.36
N VAL A 7 -12.51 -67.80 -23.18
CA VAL A 7 -13.02 -66.62 -22.46
C VAL A 7 -11.84 -65.94 -21.77
N ARG A 8 -11.47 -64.74 -22.22
CA ARG A 8 -10.51 -63.89 -21.54
C ARG A 8 -11.25 -63.00 -20.54
N ARG A 9 -10.88 -63.09 -19.27
CA ARG A 9 -11.45 -62.27 -18.19
C ARG A 9 -10.50 -61.10 -17.91
N ILE A 10 -11.05 -59.89 -17.89
CA ILE A 10 -10.38 -58.69 -17.40
C ILE A 10 -10.95 -58.40 -16.02
N SER A 11 -10.10 -58.07 -15.06
CA SER A 11 -10.47 -57.65 -13.71
C SER A 11 -9.73 -56.37 -13.36
N PHE A 12 -10.40 -55.49 -12.63
CA PHE A 12 -9.85 -54.24 -12.11
C PHE A 12 -9.83 -54.31 -10.59
N ASP A 13 -8.85 -53.64 -10.00
CA ASP A 13 -8.74 -53.44 -8.55
C ASP A 13 -8.68 -51.94 -8.29
N ILE A 14 -9.38 -51.51 -7.24
CA ILE A 14 -9.46 -50.11 -6.82
C ILE A 14 -8.99 -50.04 -5.38
N HIS A 15 -8.01 -49.16 -5.14
CA HIS A 15 -7.46 -48.89 -3.82
C HIS A 15 -8.10 -47.63 -3.23
N GLY A 16 -8.65 -47.75 -2.02
CA GLY A 16 -9.25 -46.60 -1.32
C GLY A 16 -8.24 -45.48 -1.04
N GLU A 17 -6.98 -45.85 -0.74
CA GLU A 17 -5.90 -44.91 -0.47
C GLU A 17 -5.64 -43.99 -1.67
N PHE A 18 -5.70 -44.55 -2.88
CA PHE A 18 -5.53 -43.79 -4.12
C PHE A 18 -6.65 -42.75 -4.30
N ILE A 19 -7.91 -43.15 -4.08
CA ILE A 19 -9.06 -42.22 -4.19
C ILE A 19 -8.94 -41.11 -3.15
N THR A 20 -8.62 -41.46 -1.90
CA THR A 20 -8.44 -40.51 -0.80
C THR A 20 -7.37 -39.47 -1.13
N GLN A 21 -6.20 -39.93 -1.59
CA GLN A 21 -5.09 -39.05 -1.92
C GLN A 21 -5.42 -38.13 -3.11
N LEU A 22 -6.01 -38.70 -4.18
CA LEU A 22 -6.38 -37.95 -5.38
C LEU A 22 -7.43 -36.87 -5.08
N ALA A 23 -8.46 -37.21 -4.30
CA ALA A 23 -9.52 -36.27 -3.94
C ALA A 23 -8.97 -35.09 -3.11
N ARG A 24 -8.11 -35.38 -2.13
CA ARG A 24 -7.44 -34.35 -1.32
C ARG A 24 -6.54 -33.47 -2.21
N GLU A 25 -5.72 -34.07 -3.05
CA GLU A 25 -4.85 -33.32 -3.97
C GLU A 25 -5.65 -32.37 -4.86
N TRP A 26 -6.70 -32.85 -5.52
CA TRP A 26 -7.55 -32.02 -6.37
C TRP A 26 -8.25 -30.90 -5.62
N PHE A 27 -8.72 -31.16 -4.40
CA PHE A 27 -9.36 -30.16 -3.56
C PHE A 27 -8.39 -29.06 -3.14
N TYR A 28 -7.18 -29.43 -2.68
CA TYR A 28 -6.21 -28.47 -2.14
C TYR A 28 -5.40 -27.74 -3.21
N THR A 29 -5.16 -28.36 -4.37
CA THR A 29 -4.54 -27.70 -5.52
C THR A 29 -5.51 -26.84 -6.31
N GLY A 30 -6.82 -27.08 -6.16
CA GLY A 30 -7.86 -26.44 -6.95
C GLY A 30 -7.94 -26.95 -8.39
N GLU A 31 -7.32 -28.08 -8.72
CA GLU A 31 -7.37 -28.68 -10.07
C GLU A 31 -8.81 -29.02 -10.50
N LYS A 32 -9.67 -29.38 -9.52
CA LYS A 32 -11.10 -29.66 -9.74
C LYS A 32 -11.96 -28.80 -8.81
N SER A 33 -13.20 -28.55 -9.23
CA SER A 33 -14.16 -27.86 -8.38
C SER A 33 -14.53 -28.71 -7.15
N HIS A 34 -14.91 -28.05 -6.07
CA HIS A 34 -15.36 -28.71 -4.84
C HIS A 34 -16.51 -29.70 -5.12
N GLU A 35 -17.48 -29.30 -5.94
CA GLU A 35 -18.61 -30.17 -6.32
C GLU A 35 -18.11 -31.45 -6.99
N LYS A 36 -17.11 -31.35 -7.88
CA LYS A 36 -16.61 -32.52 -8.60
C LYS A 36 -15.83 -33.47 -7.70
N VAL A 37 -15.07 -32.94 -6.74
CA VAL A 37 -14.36 -33.74 -5.76
C VAL A 37 -15.34 -34.47 -4.84
N ILE A 38 -16.37 -33.77 -4.35
CA ILE A 38 -17.41 -34.37 -3.51
C ILE A 38 -18.18 -35.44 -4.27
N GLU A 39 -18.56 -35.21 -5.52
CA GLU A 39 -19.24 -36.19 -6.38
C GLU A 39 -18.44 -37.50 -6.47
N ILE A 40 -17.13 -37.42 -6.74
CA ILE A 40 -16.26 -38.59 -6.89
C ILE A 40 -16.12 -39.36 -5.57
N LEU A 41 -16.00 -38.66 -4.44
CA LEU A 41 -15.96 -39.29 -3.12
C LEU A 41 -17.30 -39.96 -2.78
N MET A 42 -18.41 -39.31 -3.08
CA MET A 42 -19.75 -39.87 -2.87
C MET A 42 -19.95 -41.12 -3.71
N ASP A 43 -19.63 -41.08 -5.01
CA ASP A 43 -19.71 -42.22 -5.93
C ASP A 43 -18.88 -43.41 -5.43
N SER A 44 -17.72 -43.13 -4.84
CA SER A 44 -16.80 -44.14 -4.27
C SER A 44 -17.34 -44.82 -2.99
N MET A 45 -18.44 -44.32 -2.43
CA MET A 45 -19.12 -44.85 -1.24
C MET A 45 -20.56 -45.31 -1.53
N THR A 46 -20.98 -45.29 -2.80
CA THR A 46 -22.31 -45.76 -3.22
C THR A 46 -22.44 -47.28 -3.10
N GLY A 47 -23.69 -47.77 -3.02
CA GLY A 47 -23.98 -49.20 -2.86
C GLY A 47 -24.01 -49.69 -1.40
N THR A 48 -24.03 -48.77 -0.43
CA THR A 48 -24.29 -49.05 0.99
C THR A 48 -25.71 -48.64 1.38
N ASP A 49 -26.21 -49.13 2.52
CA ASP A 49 -27.50 -48.69 3.10
C ASP A 49 -27.42 -47.29 3.75
N THR A 50 -26.30 -46.57 3.53
CA THR A 50 -26.03 -45.26 4.14
C THR A 50 -26.83 -44.17 3.41
N PRO A 51 -27.57 -43.30 4.13
CA PRO A 51 -28.26 -42.16 3.50
C PRO A 51 -27.30 -41.21 2.79
N GLU A 52 -27.72 -40.66 1.65
CA GLU A 52 -26.90 -39.76 0.82
C GLU A 52 -26.34 -38.56 1.62
N ALA A 53 -27.14 -37.96 2.50
CA ALA A 53 -26.70 -36.86 3.36
C ALA A 53 -25.54 -37.25 4.27
N GLN A 54 -25.49 -38.51 4.73
CA GLN A 54 -24.41 -39.02 5.56
C GLN A 54 -23.17 -39.37 4.70
N ILE A 55 -23.37 -39.89 3.48
CA ILE A 55 -22.28 -40.11 2.51
C ILE A 55 -21.58 -38.78 2.18
N ARG A 56 -22.35 -37.71 1.98
CA ARG A 56 -21.80 -36.37 1.76
C ARG A 56 -20.94 -35.89 2.93
N ARG A 57 -21.39 -36.10 4.18
CA ARG A 57 -20.60 -35.77 5.37
C ARG A 57 -19.28 -36.55 5.42
N TYR A 58 -19.30 -37.83 5.07
CA TYR A 58 -18.07 -38.63 4.98
C TYR A 58 -17.12 -38.11 3.90
N ALA A 59 -17.63 -37.66 2.76
CA ALA A 59 -16.80 -37.03 1.73
C ALA A 59 -16.11 -35.75 2.26
N GLU A 60 -16.85 -34.92 3.00
CA GLU A 60 -16.29 -33.74 3.67
C GLU A 60 -15.24 -34.12 4.73
N ASP A 61 -15.50 -35.17 5.54
CA ASP A 61 -14.56 -35.67 6.54
C ASP A 61 -13.27 -36.22 5.92
N ILE A 62 -13.35 -36.86 4.75
CA ILE A 62 -12.17 -37.32 4.00
C ILE A 62 -11.28 -36.14 3.60
N LEU A 63 -11.89 -35.06 3.07
CA LEU A 63 -11.14 -33.86 2.68
C LEU A 63 -10.49 -33.16 3.89
N LEU A 64 -11.14 -33.25 5.05
CA LEU A 64 -10.68 -32.63 6.28
C LEU A 64 -9.73 -33.53 7.10
N GLY A 65 -9.38 -34.71 6.59
CA GLY A 65 -8.47 -35.66 7.25
C GLY A 65 -9.07 -36.42 8.42
N ARG A 66 -10.39 -36.34 8.62
CA ARG A 66 -11.14 -37.05 9.67
C ARG A 66 -11.60 -38.45 9.25
N ALA A 67 -11.47 -38.77 7.96
CA ALA A 67 -11.73 -40.10 7.44
C ALA A 67 -10.83 -40.40 6.23
N ALA A 68 -10.78 -41.66 5.82
CA ALA A 68 -10.13 -42.12 4.60
C ALA A 68 -10.84 -43.36 4.04
N LEU A 69 -10.84 -43.48 2.71
CA LEU A 69 -11.12 -44.76 2.06
C LEU A 69 -9.84 -45.60 2.10
N LYS A 70 -9.95 -46.87 2.48
CA LYS A 70 -8.81 -47.80 2.59
C LYS A 70 -9.14 -49.18 2.05
N GLY A 71 -8.10 -49.93 1.70
CA GLY A 71 -8.22 -51.31 1.24
C GLY A 71 -8.52 -51.44 -0.25
N SER A 72 -8.72 -52.69 -0.68
CA SER A 72 -8.82 -53.09 -2.09
C SER A 72 -10.17 -53.73 -2.40
N THR A 73 -10.74 -53.40 -3.55
CA THR A 73 -11.98 -54.02 -4.02
C THR A 73 -11.76 -55.46 -4.46
N ALA A 74 -10.59 -55.80 -5.03
CA ALA A 74 -10.25 -57.18 -5.38
C ALA A 74 -10.02 -58.07 -4.16
N ALA A 75 -9.46 -57.52 -3.07
CA ALA A 75 -9.24 -58.22 -1.82
C ALA A 75 -10.49 -58.26 -0.91
N GLY A 76 -11.54 -57.50 -1.24
CA GLY A 76 -12.73 -57.37 -0.39
C GLY A 76 -12.47 -56.62 0.91
N THR A 77 -11.41 -55.82 0.97
CA THR A 77 -11.02 -55.04 2.17
C THR A 77 -11.36 -53.56 2.05
N TYR A 78 -12.01 -53.14 0.96
CA TYR A 78 -12.40 -51.76 0.71
C TYR A 78 -13.42 -51.27 1.75
N HIS A 79 -13.10 -50.21 2.48
CA HIS A 79 -13.98 -49.61 3.49
C HIS A 79 -13.68 -48.13 3.72
N LEU A 80 -14.62 -47.45 4.37
CA LEU A 80 -14.41 -46.13 4.97
C LEU A 80 -13.88 -46.31 6.40
N GLU A 81 -12.76 -45.68 6.71
CA GLU A 81 -12.19 -45.59 8.05
C GLU A 81 -12.39 -44.17 8.58
N THR A 82 -13.07 -44.03 9.72
CA THR A 82 -13.28 -42.75 10.41
C THR A 82 -12.35 -42.64 11.62
N TYR A 83 -11.79 -41.46 11.85
CA TYR A 83 -10.86 -41.20 12.95
C TYR A 83 -11.57 -40.52 14.12
N GLU A 84 -11.23 -40.94 15.33
CA GLU A 84 -11.64 -40.25 16.55
C GLU A 84 -10.86 -38.92 16.72
N PRO A 85 -11.39 -37.96 17.49
CA PRO A 85 -10.69 -36.70 17.76
C PRO A 85 -9.29 -36.93 18.34
N GLY A 86 -8.26 -36.43 17.67
CA GLY A 86 -6.84 -36.62 18.03
C GLY A 86 -6.15 -37.78 17.31
N GLU A 87 -6.88 -38.63 16.59
CA GLU A 87 -6.36 -39.71 15.75
C GLU A 87 -6.40 -39.36 14.26
N GLU A 88 -6.74 -38.13 13.90
CA GLU A 88 -6.82 -37.68 12.51
C GLU A 88 -5.47 -37.80 11.79
N GLU A 89 -5.54 -38.10 10.50
CA GLU A 89 -4.35 -38.22 9.67
C GLU A 89 -3.61 -36.88 9.60
N GLN A 90 -2.30 -36.89 9.88
CA GLN A 90 -1.47 -35.69 9.79
C GLN A 90 -1.31 -35.25 8.33
N MET A 91 -2.24 -34.42 7.87
CA MET A 91 -2.15 -33.84 6.54
C MET A 91 -0.98 -32.84 6.45
N PRO A 92 -0.29 -32.77 5.29
CA PRO A 92 0.68 -31.72 5.02
C PRO A 92 0.12 -30.33 5.33
N GLN A 93 0.97 -29.38 5.71
CA GLN A 93 0.52 -28.05 6.12
C GLN A 93 -0.32 -27.33 5.04
N SER A 94 -0.02 -27.56 3.76
CA SER A 94 -0.79 -27.05 2.61
C SER A 94 -2.18 -27.68 2.46
N MET A 95 -2.42 -28.81 3.11
CA MET A 95 -3.66 -29.59 3.06
C MET A 95 -4.37 -29.62 4.42
N ASN A 96 -4.10 -28.66 5.31
CA ASN A 96 -4.72 -28.61 6.64
C ASN A 96 -5.42 -27.26 6.90
N ILE A 97 -6.66 -27.15 6.43
CA ILE A 97 -7.50 -25.94 6.57
C ILE A 97 -7.68 -25.54 8.04
N TRP A 98 -7.77 -26.51 8.96
CA TRP A 98 -8.01 -26.21 10.38
C TRP A 98 -6.85 -25.47 11.04
N LYS A 99 -5.60 -25.85 10.74
CA LYS A 99 -4.41 -25.11 11.21
C LYS A 99 -4.39 -23.69 10.66
N GLU A 100 -4.81 -23.49 9.42
CA GLU A 100 -4.88 -22.15 8.81
C GLU A 100 -6.00 -21.30 9.43
N VAL A 101 -7.18 -21.87 9.65
CA VAL A 101 -8.30 -21.20 10.35
C VAL A 101 -7.91 -20.81 11.78
N GLU A 102 -7.21 -21.68 12.51
CA GLU A 102 -6.71 -21.39 13.85
C GLU A 102 -5.69 -20.23 13.83
N ARG A 103 -4.74 -20.25 12.90
CA ARG A 103 -3.77 -19.16 12.70
C ARG A 103 -4.47 -17.83 12.39
N ARG A 104 -5.47 -17.84 11.51
CA ARG A 104 -6.25 -16.63 11.18
C ARG A 104 -6.99 -16.10 12.40
N LYS A 105 -7.70 -16.95 13.14
CA LYS A 105 -8.39 -16.54 14.38
C LYS A 105 -7.41 -15.96 15.41
N LYS A 106 -6.22 -16.54 15.53
CA LYS A 106 -5.17 -16.02 16.41
C LYS A 106 -4.67 -14.66 15.93
N ALA A 107 -4.38 -14.51 14.64
CA ALA A 107 -3.94 -13.25 14.05
C ALA A 107 -5.00 -12.14 14.18
N GLU A 108 -6.29 -12.44 13.94
CA GLU A 108 -7.40 -11.52 14.15
C GLU A 108 -7.51 -11.06 15.61
N LYS A 109 -7.38 -12.00 16.55
CA LYS A 109 -7.39 -11.67 17.99
C LYS A 109 -6.19 -10.80 18.38
N ASP A 110 -5.01 -11.12 17.85
CA ASP A 110 -3.80 -10.35 18.12
C ASP A 110 -3.89 -8.94 17.51
N LEU A 111 -4.42 -8.79 16.29
CA LEU A 111 -4.67 -7.51 15.63
C LEU A 111 -5.66 -6.65 16.44
N ARG A 112 -6.79 -7.23 16.85
CA ARG A 112 -7.77 -6.53 17.69
C ARG A 112 -7.14 -6.02 18.98
N ARG A 113 -6.32 -6.85 19.64
CA ARG A 113 -5.61 -6.44 20.85
C ARG A 113 -4.63 -5.30 20.60
N MET A 114 -3.97 -5.25 19.43
CA MET A 114 -3.07 -4.14 19.09
C MET A 114 -3.83 -2.85 18.83
N ILE A 115 -4.98 -2.91 18.14
CA ILE A 115 -5.86 -1.75 17.94
C ILE A 115 -6.34 -1.20 19.29
N GLU A 116 -6.87 -2.06 20.17
CA GLU A 116 -7.33 -1.64 21.50
C GLU A 116 -6.21 -0.97 22.33
N ARG A 117 -4.96 -1.46 22.22
CA ARG A 117 -3.80 -0.85 22.88
C ARG A 117 -3.40 0.48 22.25
N TRP A 118 -3.48 0.58 20.94
CA TRP A 118 -3.21 1.81 20.21
C TRP A 118 -4.21 2.89 20.61
N ASP A 119 -5.50 2.59 20.62
CA ASP A 119 -6.55 3.54 21.00
C ASP A 119 -6.33 4.06 22.42
N VAL A 120 -6.06 3.17 23.38
CA VAL A 120 -5.75 3.57 24.76
C VAL A 120 -4.49 4.45 24.82
N ALA A 121 -3.43 4.12 24.07
CA ALA A 121 -2.22 4.93 24.06
C ALA A 121 -2.48 6.32 23.47
N MET A 122 -3.22 6.39 22.37
CA MET A 122 -3.59 7.64 21.70
C MET A 122 -4.42 8.54 22.61
N ASP A 123 -5.37 7.98 23.37
CA ASP A 123 -6.20 8.72 24.33
C ASP A 123 -5.41 9.37 25.48
N HIS A 124 -4.21 8.86 25.79
CA HIS A 124 -3.39 9.36 26.91
C HIS A 124 -2.27 10.32 26.49
N ILE A 125 -2.06 10.52 25.19
CA ILE A 125 -1.08 11.49 24.69
C ILE A 125 -1.76 12.79 24.27
N SER A 126 -1.00 13.89 24.32
CA SER A 126 -1.49 15.19 23.87
C SER A 126 -1.85 15.16 22.38
N GLU A 127 -2.84 15.95 21.99
CA GLU A 127 -3.27 16.08 20.61
C GLU A 127 -2.12 16.40 19.66
N SER A 128 -1.18 17.29 20.04
CA SER A 128 0.03 17.58 19.25
C SER A 128 0.87 16.35 18.95
N ALA A 129 1.07 15.48 19.93
CA ALA A 129 1.80 14.22 19.77
C ALA A 129 1.02 13.23 18.88
N GLN A 130 -0.32 13.20 18.98
CA GLN A 130 -1.15 12.41 18.06
C GLN A 130 -0.97 12.88 16.62
N ARG A 131 -0.93 14.20 16.39
CA ARG A 131 -0.72 14.80 15.06
C ARG A 131 0.65 14.44 14.50
N GLU A 132 1.71 14.56 15.30
CA GLU A 132 3.06 14.15 14.88
C GLU A 132 3.14 12.67 14.50
N ILE A 133 2.42 11.80 15.23
CA ILE A 133 2.31 10.38 14.90
C ILE A 133 1.59 10.17 13.58
N ARG A 134 0.40 10.79 13.38
CA ARG A 134 -0.34 10.72 12.11
C ARG A 134 0.51 11.17 10.94
N LYS A 135 1.27 12.24 11.11
CA LYS A 135 2.22 12.75 10.12
C LYS A 135 3.30 11.74 9.73
N LYS A 136 3.93 11.10 10.73
CA LYS A 136 4.94 10.06 10.47
C LYS A 136 4.36 8.80 9.80
N LEU A 137 3.08 8.52 10.01
CA LEU A 137 2.38 7.39 9.39
C LEU A 137 1.81 7.72 8.00
N GLY A 138 1.83 8.99 7.57
CA GLY A 138 1.19 9.43 6.33
C GLY A 138 -0.35 9.47 6.41
N GLU A 139 -0.90 9.59 7.62
CA GLU A 139 -2.34 9.55 7.94
C GLU A 139 -2.87 10.94 8.36
N GLU A 140 -2.26 12.01 7.85
CA GLU A 140 -2.64 13.38 8.18
C GLU A 140 -4.07 13.70 7.76
N THR A 141 -4.85 14.25 8.68
CA THR A 141 -6.21 14.70 8.40
C THR A 141 -6.22 16.06 7.70
N ALA A 142 -7.38 16.49 7.21
CA ALA A 142 -7.54 17.85 6.68
C ALA A 142 -7.34 18.92 7.78
N GLU A 143 -7.78 18.63 9.00
CA GLU A 143 -7.62 19.51 10.16
C GLU A 143 -6.15 19.65 10.56
N ASP A 144 -5.38 18.55 10.52
CA ASP A 144 -3.94 18.59 10.79
C ASP A 144 -3.22 19.55 9.82
N ARG A 145 -3.53 19.45 8.52
CA ARG A 145 -2.97 20.35 7.49
C ARG A 145 -3.39 21.81 7.67
N GLN A 146 -4.63 22.05 8.08
CA GLN A 146 -5.11 23.40 8.38
C GLN A 146 -4.40 23.98 9.61
N GLN A 147 -4.17 23.17 10.64
CA GLN A 147 -3.41 23.63 11.79
C GLN A 147 -1.96 23.92 11.40
N ASP A 148 -1.27 23.03 10.69
CA ASP A 148 0.12 23.26 10.26
C ASP A 148 0.24 24.60 9.50
N ALA A 149 -0.75 24.92 8.66
CA ALA A 149 -0.84 26.21 7.98
C ALA A 149 -1.04 27.39 8.95
N LEU A 150 -1.91 27.25 9.95
CA LEU A 150 -2.16 28.27 10.97
C LEU A 150 -0.97 28.47 11.92
N ASP A 151 -0.29 27.40 12.29
CA ASP A 151 0.90 27.42 13.15
C ASP A 151 2.05 28.10 12.42
N SER A 152 2.25 27.79 11.13
CA SER A 152 3.23 28.44 10.28
C SER A 152 2.93 29.94 10.09
N PHE A 153 1.65 30.29 9.88
CA PHE A 153 1.19 31.68 9.81
C PHE A 153 1.47 32.42 11.12
N THR A 154 1.07 31.83 12.25
CA THR A 154 1.24 32.42 13.58
C THR A 154 2.72 32.60 13.90
N LYS A 155 3.55 31.59 13.61
CA LYS A 155 5.01 31.67 13.78
C LYS A 155 5.59 32.88 13.05
N ARG A 156 5.27 33.05 11.76
CA ARG A 156 5.76 34.19 10.97
C ARG A 156 5.22 35.53 11.51
N MET A 157 3.96 35.59 11.92
CA MET A 157 3.34 36.83 12.42
C MET A 157 3.83 37.25 13.81
N MET A 158 4.27 36.29 14.63
CA MET A 158 4.82 36.52 15.97
C MET A 158 6.35 36.67 15.98
N ASP A 159 6.98 36.54 14.82
CA ASP A 159 8.40 36.76 14.66
C ASP A 159 8.70 38.26 14.68
N GLU A 160 9.36 38.71 15.75
CA GLU A 160 9.75 40.11 15.95
C GLU A 160 11.21 40.37 15.55
N GLU A 161 11.94 39.34 15.10
CA GLU A 161 13.33 39.47 14.69
C GLU A 161 13.44 40.10 13.29
N ASN A 162 14.48 40.91 13.08
CA ASN A 162 14.77 41.45 11.76
C ASN A 162 15.59 40.44 10.97
N HIS A 163 15.02 39.95 9.87
CA HIS A 163 15.69 39.03 8.95
C HIS A 163 16.51 39.78 7.91
N THR A 164 17.57 39.14 7.40
CA THR A 164 18.39 39.72 6.34
C THR A 164 17.69 39.69 4.98
N THR A 165 16.65 38.86 4.85
CA THR A 165 15.87 38.66 3.64
C THR A 165 14.39 38.93 3.86
N GLU A 166 13.70 39.27 2.77
CA GLU A 166 12.23 39.25 2.72
C GLU A 166 11.68 37.82 2.90
N ASP A 167 10.38 37.72 3.20
CA ASP A 167 9.72 36.45 3.51
C ASP A 167 9.46 35.58 2.27
N TYR A 168 9.16 36.20 1.14
CA TYR A 168 8.80 35.53 -0.12
C TYR A 168 9.58 36.12 -1.28
N GLY A 169 9.70 35.34 -2.34
CA GLY A 169 10.46 35.80 -3.50
C GLY A 169 10.99 34.68 -4.36
N TRP A 170 11.90 35.05 -5.25
CA TRP A 170 12.52 34.17 -6.22
C TRP A 170 14.01 34.05 -5.95
N LEU A 171 14.51 32.82 -5.94
CA LEU A 171 15.91 32.49 -5.69
C LEU A 171 16.56 31.95 -6.97
N GLU A 172 17.59 32.65 -7.42
CA GLU A 172 18.38 32.28 -8.60
C GLU A 172 19.22 31.01 -8.38
N PRO A 173 19.65 30.33 -9.45
CA PRO A 173 20.63 29.25 -9.37
C PRO A 173 21.96 29.66 -8.71
N ASP A 174 22.34 30.94 -8.77
CA ASP A 174 23.57 31.44 -8.15
C ASP A 174 23.42 31.85 -6.68
N GLY A 175 22.21 31.73 -6.11
CA GLY A 175 21.91 32.09 -4.72
C GLY A 175 21.43 33.54 -4.53
N THR A 176 21.33 34.35 -5.60
CA THR A 176 20.75 35.70 -5.51
C THR A 176 19.26 35.62 -5.23
N PHE A 177 18.80 36.27 -4.15
CA PHE A 177 17.39 36.30 -3.76
C PHE A 177 16.74 37.62 -4.12
N HIS A 178 15.56 37.53 -4.73
CA HIS A 178 14.72 38.66 -5.11
C HIS A 178 13.42 38.61 -4.34
N GLY A 179 13.30 39.48 -3.36
CA GLY A 179 12.11 39.61 -2.53
C GLY A 179 10.88 40.04 -3.33
N ALA A 180 9.73 39.51 -2.94
CA ALA A 180 8.44 39.88 -3.49
C ALA A 180 7.36 39.85 -2.40
N GLU A 181 6.41 40.77 -2.46
CA GLU A 181 5.27 40.76 -1.55
C GLU A 181 4.40 39.50 -1.75
N TRP A 182 3.67 39.13 -0.70
CA TRP A 182 2.75 38.00 -0.76
C TRP A 182 1.71 38.20 -1.87
N GLY A 183 1.57 37.22 -2.76
CA GLY A 183 0.68 37.28 -3.92
C GLY A 183 1.25 38.02 -5.13
N ALA A 184 2.37 38.73 -5.00
CA ALA A 184 3.00 39.49 -6.09
C ALA A 184 4.10 38.72 -6.85
N HIS A 185 4.42 37.49 -6.45
CA HIS A 185 5.50 36.69 -7.04
C HIS A 185 5.33 36.43 -8.55
N GLN A 186 4.10 36.37 -9.06
CA GLN A 186 3.87 36.20 -10.51
C GLN A 186 4.07 37.50 -11.28
N GLU A 187 3.62 38.63 -10.74
CA GLU A 187 3.85 39.95 -11.31
C GLU A 187 5.35 40.28 -11.32
N TRP A 188 6.06 39.97 -10.22
CA TRP A 188 7.51 40.10 -10.13
C TRP A 188 8.21 39.32 -11.25
N ALA A 189 7.82 38.04 -11.44
CA ALA A 189 8.43 37.18 -12.45
C ALA A 189 8.22 37.74 -13.87
N GLN A 190 7.03 38.27 -14.15
CA GLN A 190 6.72 38.91 -15.43
C GLN A 190 7.55 40.16 -15.70
N ASN A 191 7.67 41.03 -14.68
CA ASN A 191 8.46 42.25 -14.79
C ASN A 191 9.94 41.90 -15.01
N TYR A 192 10.48 40.98 -14.21
CA TYR A 192 11.86 40.51 -14.35
C TYR A 192 12.12 39.93 -15.75
N MET A 193 11.23 39.08 -16.24
CA MET A 193 11.36 38.49 -17.57
C MET A 193 11.28 39.54 -18.67
N SER A 194 10.33 40.49 -18.59
CA SER A 194 10.17 41.56 -19.57
C SER A 194 11.39 42.48 -19.63
N GLU A 195 12.04 42.72 -18.49
CA GLU A 195 13.21 43.58 -18.41
C GLU A 195 14.52 42.88 -18.82
N LYS A 196 14.70 41.61 -18.41
CA LYS A 196 15.97 40.87 -18.58
C LYS A 196 16.00 39.99 -19.82
N PHE A 197 14.83 39.53 -20.28
CA PHE A 197 14.66 38.58 -21.36
C PHE A 197 13.51 39.03 -22.30
N PRO A 198 13.63 40.22 -22.92
CA PRO A 198 12.54 40.83 -23.70
C PRO A 198 12.17 40.01 -24.95
N GLU A 199 13.12 39.30 -25.55
CA GLU A 199 12.86 38.44 -26.72
C GLU A 199 12.04 37.21 -26.33
N GLU A 200 12.37 36.60 -25.19
CA GLU A 200 11.64 35.46 -24.63
C GLU A 200 10.27 35.88 -24.10
N ALA A 201 10.15 37.07 -23.51
CA ALA A 201 8.86 37.61 -23.06
C ALA A 201 7.90 37.88 -24.25
N MET A 202 8.42 38.21 -25.43
CA MET A 202 7.62 38.39 -26.64
C MET A 202 7.29 37.08 -27.38
N ASN A 203 7.82 35.94 -26.92
CA ASN A 203 7.52 34.64 -27.51
C ASN A 203 6.11 34.18 -27.07
N GLY A 204 5.21 33.99 -28.04
CA GLY A 204 3.83 33.58 -27.80
C GLY A 204 3.64 32.19 -27.19
N ASP A 205 4.72 31.40 -27.07
CA ASP A 205 4.72 30.11 -26.35
C ASP A 205 4.72 30.30 -24.82
N ILE A 206 5.06 31.50 -24.32
CA ILE A 206 5.06 31.85 -22.90
C ILE A 206 3.88 32.79 -22.68
N ASP A 207 2.75 32.25 -22.20
CA ASP A 207 1.56 33.06 -22.01
C ASP A 207 1.74 34.00 -20.80
N LEU A 208 2.02 35.27 -21.10
CA LEU A 208 2.03 36.38 -20.15
C LEU A 208 0.58 36.69 -19.69
N GLN A 209 0.00 35.78 -18.92
CA GLN A 209 -1.12 35.94 -17.98
C GLN A 209 -2.30 36.85 -18.40
N THR A 210 -2.55 37.05 -19.69
CA THR A 210 -3.69 37.83 -20.15
C THR A 210 -4.86 36.92 -20.54
N LYS A 211 -4.63 35.61 -20.77
CA LYS A 211 -5.69 34.65 -21.15
C LYS A 211 -5.39 33.19 -20.81
N CYS A 212 -5.49 32.75 -19.56
CA CYS A 212 -5.53 31.30 -19.32
C CYS A 212 -6.54 30.87 -18.26
N ASN A 213 -7.64 30.31 -18.75
CA ASN A 213 -8.44 29.33 -18.01
C ASN A 213 -8.17 27.88 -18.48
N VAL A 214 -7.22 27.65 -19.40
CA VAL A 214 -6.75 26.29 -19.75
C VAL A 214 -5.40 26.38 -20.50
N GLY A 215 -4.31 25.95 -19.86
CA GLY A 215 -3.07 25.44 -20.48
C GLY A 215 -2.17 26.39 -21.28
N LEU A 216 -1.21 27.05 -20.62
CA LEU A 216 0.12 27.46 -21.13
C LEU A 216 0.99 27.81 -19.89
N ILE A 217 2.29 27.49 -19.96
CA ILE A 217 3.30 27.67 -18.90
C ILE A 217 3.35 29.14 -18.48
N GLY A 218 3.13 29.46 -17.20
CA GLY A 218 3.24 30.83 -16.71
C GLY A 218 4.71 31.28 -16.62
N VAL A 219 4.98 32.59 -16.55
CA VAL A 219 6.37 33.10 -16.42
C VAL A 219 7.10 32.52 -15.21
N GLY A 220 6.40 32.31 -14.09
CA GLY A 220 6.95 31.61 -12.95
C GLY A 220 7.40 30.17 -13.28
N ASP A 221 6.60 29.42 -14.03
CA ASP A 221 6.95 28.06 -14.45
C ASP A 221 8.20 28.07 -15.36
N TRP A 222 8.33 29.07 -16.24
CA TRP A 222 9.52 29.25 -17.09
C TRP A 222 10.81 29.46 -16.29
N LEU A 223 10.74 30.22 -15.19
CA LEU A 223 11.85 30.40 -14.25
C LEU A 223 12.17 29.09 -13.53
N VAL A 224 11.14 28.41 -13.01
CA VAL A 224 11.28 27.12 -12.32
C VAL A 224 11.93 26.07 -13.22
N GLU A 225 11.54 26.01 -14.50
CA GLU A 225 12.17 25.16 -15.51
C GLU A 225 13.66 25.45 -15.71
N ARG A 226 14.11 26.67 -15.42
CA ARG A 226 15.52 27.09 -15.49
C ARG A 226 16.28 26.93 -14.19
N GLY A 227 15.68 26.29 -13.19
CA GLY A 227 16.31 25.99 -11.91
C GLY A 227 16.20 27.12 -10.89
N TRP A 228 15.33 28.10 -11.14
CA TRP A 228 14.94 29.06 -10.11
C TRP A 228 14.03 28.37 -9.09
N VAL A 229 14.05 28.90 -7.87
CA VAL A 229 13.24 28.40 -6.75
C VAL A 229 12.32 29.51 -6.28
N LEU A 230 11.02 29.23 -6.23
CA LEU A 230 10.04 30.15 -5.66
C LEU A 230 9.91 29.88 -4.16
N LEU A 231 10.21 30.86 -3.32
CA LEU A 231 9.85 30.84 -1.90
C LEU A 231 8.48 31.48 -1.74
N HIS A 232 7.47 30.68 -1.43
CA HIS A 232 6.12 31.16 -1.18
C HIS A 232 5.40 30.36 -0.08
N ASN A 233 4.29 30.89 0.43
CA ASN A 233 3.35 30.13 1.26
C ASN A 233 1.93 30.68 1.07
N PRO A 234 0.99 29.93 0.45
CA PRO A 234 -0.37 30.42 0.19
C PRO A 234 -1.14 30.77 1.48
N SER A 235 -0.80 30.11 2.58
CA SER A 235 -1.37 30.34 3.91
C SER A 235 -0.71 31.49 4.66
N ARG A 236 0.18 32.26 3.99
CA ARG A 236 0.94 33.36 4.59
C ARG A 236 1.82 32.91 5.78
N GLY A 237 2.27 31.66 5.80
CA GLY A 237 3.25 31.17 6.79
C GLY A 237 4.70 31.37 6.37
N ILE A 238 5.63 30.74 7.09
CA ILE A 238 7.05 30.67 6.68
C ILE A 238 7.12 30.06 5.27
N ALA A 239 7.93 30.63 4.37
CA ALA A 239 7.98 30.16 3.00
C ALA A 239 8.53 28.73 2.90
N PHE A 240 8.01 27.99 1.91
CA PHE A 240 8.60 26.74 1.47
C PHE A 240 9.06 26.87 0.01
N PRO A 241 10.18 26.23 -0.36
CA PRO A 241 10.69 26.29 -1.71
C PRO A 241 9.81 25.45 -2.65
N THR A 242 9.47 26.02 -3.79
CA THR A 242 8.86 25.34 -4.92
C THR A 242 9.85 25.36 -6.07
N LYS A 243 10.28 24.18 -6.51
CA LYS A 243 11.25 23.99 -7.59
C LYS A 243 10.77 22.97 -8.60
N ASN A 244 11.50 22.86 -9.71
CA ASN A 244 11.32 21.78 -10.64
C ASN A 244 11.74 20.46 -9.94
N PRO A 245 10.86 19.45 -9.84
CA PRO A 245 11.15 18.21 -9.13
C PRO A 245 12.29 17.40 -9.76
N VAL A 246 12.59 17.60 -11.06
CA VAL A 246 13.71 16.90 -11.73
C VAL A 246 15.05 17.63 -11.62
N LYS A 247 15.08 18.79 -10.95
CA LYS A 247 16.32 19.58 -10.75
C LYS A 247 16.71 19.58 -9.27
N GLU A 248 18.01 19.42 -9.03
CA GLU A 248 18.59 19.59 -7.70
C GLU A 248 18.81 21.07 -7.40
N TYR A 249 18.80 21.42 -6.11
CA TYR A 249 19.26 22.73 -5.67
C TYR A 249 20.75 22.88 -5.96
N THR A 250 21.16 24.06 -6.44
CA THR A 250 22.58 24.38 -6.46
C THR A 250 23.11 24.54 -5.04
N LYS A 251 24.43 24.44 -4.87
CA LYS A 251 25.06 24.69 -3.56
C LYS A 251 24.70 26.06 -2.99
N ALA A 252 24.72 27.10 -3.83
CA ALA A 252 24.39 28.46 -3.40
C ALA A 252 22.92 28.59 -2.95
N GLN A 253 22.01 27.88 -3.63
CA GLN A 253 20.61 27.79 -3.21
C GLN A 253 20.46 27.03 -1.88
N LYS A 254 21.17 25.91 -1.70
CA LYS A 254 21.16 25.15 -0.44
C LYS A 254 21.68 26.01 0.73
N GLU A 255 22.75 26.76 0.52
CA GLU A 255 23.31 27.69 1.53
C GLU A 255 22.31 28.81 1.87
N PHE A 256 21.72 29.48 0.86
CA PHE A 256 20.70 30.49 1.08
C PHE A 256 19.49 29.96 1.87
N LEU A 257 18.94 28.82 1.44
CA LEU A 257 17.76 28.22 2.08
C LEU A 257 18.05 27.78 3.52
N TYR A 258 19.27 27.29 3.77
CA TYR A 258 19.71 26.94 5.12
C TYR A 258 19.70 28.18 6.03
N ASP A 259 20.34 29.26 5.61
CA ASP A 259 20.40 30.50 6.38
C ASP A 259 19.01 31.12 6.57
N TYR A 260 18.19 31.16 5.51
CA TYR A 260 16.80 31.63 5.54
C TYR A 260 15.98 30.94 6.65
N TYR A 261 16.09 29.62 6.76
CA TYR A 261 15.39 28.85 7.78
C TYR A 261 16.02 28.99 9.17
N MET A 262 17.34 29.10 9.26
CA MET A 262 18.03 29.29 10.54
C MET A 262 17.70 30.64 11.18
N GLU A 263 17.60 31.72 10.39
CA GLU A 263 17.17 33.04 10.85
C GLU A 263 15.74 32.99 11.43
N ARG A 264 14.87 32.12 10.91
CA ARG A 264 13.46 31.96 11.33
C ARG A 264 13.25 30.84 12.36
N ASP A 265 14.32 30.37 13.00
CA ASP A 265 14.35 29.24 13.95
C ASP A 265 13.63 27.97 13.41
N CYS A 266 13.80 27.69 12.12
CA CYS A 266 13.25 26.53 11.41
C CYS A 266 14.35 25.48 11.19
N LYS A 267 14.95 24.99 12.29
CA LYS A 267 16.10 24.07 12.25
C LYS A 267 15.82 22.75 11.54
N LYS A 268 14.58 22.24 11.61
CA LYS A 268 14.20 20.98 10.95
C LYS A 268 14.24 21.16 9.43
N GLU A 269 13.63 22.24 8.96
CA GLU A 269 13.57 22.65 7.56
C GLU A 269 14.98 22.95 7.02
N ALA A 270 15.79 23.71 7.77
CA ALA A 270 17.18 24.00 7.41
C ALA A 270 18.00 22.70 7.20
N ASN A 271 17.90 21.74 8.12
CA ASN A 271 18.62 20.47 7.99
C ASN A 271 18.10 19.61 6.83
N ALA A 272 16.80 19.68 6.52
CA ALA A 272 16.20 18.90 5.43
C ALA A 272 16.75 19.32 4.05
N ILE A 273 17.15 20.58 3.86
CA ILE A 273 17.76 21.07 2.60
C ILE A 273 18.99 20.26 2.17
N TRP A 274 19.72 19.70 3.14
CA TRP A 274 20.94 18.93 2.90
C TRP A 274 20.73 17.40 2.93
N GLN A 275 19.50 16.93 3.15
CA GLN A 275 19.19 15.49 3.24
C GLN A 275 18.73 14.87 1.91
N GLU A 276 18.50 15.67 0.86
CA GLU A 276 18.27 15.16 -0.50
C GLU A 276 19.62 14.79 -1.15
N ASP A 277 20.17 13.60 -0.85
CA ASP A 277 21.26 12.91 -1.58
C ASP A 277 21.47 11.43 -1.10
N GLU A 278 20.41 10.68 -0.75
CA GLU A 278 20.46 9.20 -0.56
C GLU A 278 19.47 8.44 -1.47
#